data_AF-A0A543E7X8-F1
#
_entry.id   AF-A0A543E7X8-F1
#
_cell.length_a   1.000
_cell.length_b   1.000
_cell.length_c   1.000
_cell.angle_alpha   90.00
_cell.angle_beta   90.00
_cell.angle_gamma   90.00
#
_symmetry.space_group_name_H-M   'P 1'
#
loop_
_entity.id
_entity.type
_entity.pdbx_description
1 polymer ?
#
loop_
_entity_poly.entity_id
_entity_poly.type
_entity_poly.pdbx_seq_one_letter_code
_entity_poly.pdbx_strand_id
1 'polypeptide(L)'
;MFTLEARPLPDSPDFAEAGGAFITCYLRPAFTPDPMRRAVEFVREQGWEVIAVEDEPLQIERHDAPEAEHFDQALVDDEVYVFHQWPVDDAGDETRH
;
A
#
# COMPACT_ATOMS: atom_id res chain seq x y z
N MET A 1 11.45 -3.28 -0.15
CA MET A 1 10.37 -2.30 0.05
C MET A 1 10.02 -1.74 -1.30
N PHE A 2 8.73 -1.52 -1.53
CA PHE A 2 8.20 -0.83 -2.70
C PHE A 2 6.85 -0.23 -2.34
N THR A 3 6.37 0.68 -3.15
CA THR A 3 5.07 1.32 -2.97
C THR A 3 4.19 1.04 -4.17
N LEU A 4 2.96 0.62 -3.91
CA LEU A 4 1.94 0.42 -4.92
C LEU A 4 0.86 1.49 -4.78
N GLU A 5 0.41 2.06 -5.88
CA GLU A 5 -0.86 2.79 -5.90
C GLU A 5 -1.98 1.78 -6.12
N ALA A 6 -2.94 1.76 -5.20
CA ALA A 6 -4.16 1.00 -5.33
C ALA A 6 -5.38 1.88 -5.11
N ARG A 7 -6.51 1.46 -5.66
CA ARG A 7 -7.81 2.10 -5.45
C ARG A 7 -8.82 1.10 -4.95
N PRO A 8 -9.76 1.52 -4.09
CA PRO A 8 -10.82 0.61 -3.68
C PRO A 8 -11.64 0.23 -4.92
N LEU A 9 -12.06 -1.02 -5.00
CA LEU A 9 -12.97 -1.45 -6.06
C LEU A 9 -14.34 -0.78 -5.87
N PRO A 10 -15.09 -0.48 -6.94
CA PRO A 10 -16.43 0.11 -6.84
C PRO A 10 -17.45 -0.79 -6.11
N ASP A 11 -17.11 -2.06 -5.90
CA ASP A 11 -17.90 -3.02 -5.13
C ASP A 11 -17.56 -2.99 -3.62
N SER A 12 -16.47 -2.33 -3.24
CA SER A 12 -16.01 -2.22 -1.85
C SER A 12 -16.68 -1.05 -1.12
N PRO A 13 -17.03 -1.20 0.17
CA PRO A 13 -17.60 -0.10 0.96
C PRO A 13 -16.65 1.11 1.04
N ASP A 14 -15.33 0.86 1.02
CA ASP A 14 -14.30 1.88 1.03
C ASP A 14 -14.31 2.79 -0.20
N PHE A 15 -14.94 2.42 -1.32
CA PHE A 15 -14.99 3.26 -2.51
C PHE A 15 -15.73 4.59 -2.30
N ALA A 16 -16.67 4.61 -1.35
CA ALA A 16 -17.40 5.83 -1.00
C ALA A 16 -16.58 6.78 -0.11
N GLU A 17 -15.57 6.27 0.60
CA GLU A 17 -14.84 7.00 1.63
C GLU A 17 -13.38 7.28 1.23
N ALA A 18 -12.76 6.39 0.47
CA ALA A 18 -11.36 6.49 0.03
C ALA A 18 -11.27 6.73 -1.48
N GLY A 19 -10.50 7.75 -1.87
CA GLY A 19 -10.20 8.04 -3.27
C GLY A 19 -9.10 7.13 -3.84
N GLY A 20 -8.31 6.53 -2.95
CA GLY A 20 -7.21 5.62 -3.25
C GLY A 20 -6.33 5.39 -2.03
N ALA A 21 -5.31 4.57 -2.20
CA ALA A 21 -4.32 4.28 -1.17
C ALA A 21 -2.94 4.00 -1.77
N PHE A 22 -1.91 4.43 -1.06
CA PHE A 22 -0.53 4.05 -1.32
C PHE A 22 -0.19 2.94 -0.35
N ILE A 23 0.18 1.80 -0.89
CA ILE A 23 0.42 0.59 -0.13
C ILE A 23 1.92 0.36 -0.10
N THR A 24 2.52 0.67 1.05
CA THR A 24 3.94 0.42 1.27
C THR A 24 4.13 -1.03 1.69
N CYS A 25 4.84 -1.77 0.85
CA CYS A 25 5.02 -3.21 0.95
C CYS A 25 6.43 -3.52 1.48
N TYR A 26 6.51 -4.09 2.67
CA TYR A 26 7.73 -4.61 3.26
C TYR A 26 7.68 -6.14 3.22
N LEU A 27 8.41 -6.76 2.28
CA LEU A 27 8.51 -8.21 2.18
C LEU A 27 9.96 -8.66 2.31
N ARG A 28 10.17 -9.80 2.98
CA ARG A 28 11.47 -10.46 2.97
C ARG A 28 11.78 -11.07 1.60
N PRO A 29 13.00 -10.91 1.07
CA PRO A 29 13.39 -11.47 -0.22
C PRO A 29 13.34 -13.01 -0.26
N ALA A 30 13.36 -13.69 0.90
CA ALA A 30 13.24 -15.13 1.01
C ALA A 30 11.78 -15.63 1.10
N PHE A 31 10.80 -14.73 1.23
CA PHE A 31 9.40 -15.08 1.47
C PHE A 31 8.70 -15.59 0.22
N THR A 32 8.88 -14.90 -0.91
CA THR A 32 8.25 -15.24 -2.18
C THR A 32 9.21 -14.98 -3.35
N PRO A 33 9.19 -15.82 -4.40
CA PRO A 33 9.97 -15.57 -5.61
C PRO A 33 9.52 -14.31 -6.36
N ASP A 34 8.28 -13.86 -6.15
CA ASP A 34 7.73 -12.65 -6.79
C ASP A 34 6.95 -11.81 -5.75
N PRO A 35 7.61 -10.84 -5.09
CA PRO A 35 7.00 -10.04 -4.03
C PRO A 35 5.94 -9.08 -4.55
N MET A 36 6.10 -8.58 -5.77
CA MET A 36 5.12 -7.70 -6.41
C MET A 36 3.82 -8.46 -6.67
N ARG A 37 3.90 -9.65 -7.30
CA ARG A 37 2.72 -10.47 -7.55
C ARG A 37 1.98 -10.82 -6.26
N ARG A 38 2.71 -11.21 -5.21
CA ARG A 38 2.13 -11.51 -3.90
C ARG A 38 1.40 -10.30 -3.30
N ALA A 39 2.04 -9.13 -3.34
CA ALA A 39 1.42 -7.88 -2.88
C ALA A 39 0.15 -7.54 -3.67
N VAL A 40 0.20 -7.64 -5.01
CA VAL A 40 -0.97 -7.40 -5.87
C VAL A 40 -2.11 -8.36 -5.53
N GLU A 41 -1.82 -9.65 -5.32
CA GLU A 41 -2.83 -10.63 -4.92
C GLU A 41 -3.45 -10.27 -3.57
N PHE A 42 -2.64 -9.94 -2.55
CA PHE A 42 -3.12 -9.54 -1.24
C PHE A 42 -4.03 -8.30 -1.30
N VAL A 43 -3.60 -7.26 -2.03
CA VAL A 43 -4.38 -6.02 -2.20
C VAL A 43 -5.73 -6.30 -2.85
N ARG A 44 -5.76 -7.19 -3.85
CA ARG A 44 -7.01 -7.62 -4.51
C ARG A 44 -7.92 -8.41 -3.59
N GLU A 45 -7.37 -9.24 -2.71
CA GLU A 45 -8.15 -9.96 -1.69
C GLU A 45 -8.80 -9.02 -0.67
N GLN A 46 -8.21 -7.85 -0.41
CA GLN A 46 -8.78 -6.82 0.46
C GLN A 46 -9.85 -5.96 -0.23
N GLY A 47 -10.17 -6.20 -1.51
CA GLY A 47 -11.12 -5.39 -2.27
C GLY A 47 -10.50 -4.13 -2.91
N TRP A 48 -9.18 -4.11 -3.08
CA TRP A 48 -8.45 -3.00 -3.70
C TRP A 48 -7.82 -3.44 -5.04
N GLU A 49 -7.82 -2.57 -6.03
CA GLU A 49 -7.16 -2.81 -7.32
C GLU A 49 -5.87 -2.00 -7.41
N VAL A 50 -4.75 -2.68 -7.67
CA VAL A 50 -3.46 -2.03 -7.93
C VAL A 50 -3.51 -1.36 -9.30
N ILE A 51 -3.37 -0.04 -9.30
CA ILE A 51 -3.41 0.80 -10.50
C ILE A 51 -2.00 1.00 -11.05
N ALA A 52 -1.03 1.24 -10.16
CA ALA A 52 0.34 1.53 -10.54
C ALA A 52 1.34 1.07 -9.48
N VAL A 53 2.60 0.96 -9.90
CA VAL A 53 3.76 0.75 -9.03
C VAL A 53 4.45 2.09 -8.93
N GLU A 54 4.34 2.76 -7.79
CA GLU A 54 4.95 4.09 -7.60
C GLU A 54 6.46 3.97 -7.47
N ASP A 55 6.93 2.91 -6.81
CA ASP A 55 8.34 2.71 -6.51
C ASP A 55 8.73 1.26 -6.77
N GLU A 56 9.86 1.05 -7.45
CA GLU A 56 10.35 -0.29 -7.79
C GLU A 56 10.79 -1.06 -6.54
N PRO A 57 10.70 -2.41 -6.52
CA PRO A 57 11.18 -3.20 -5.40
C PRO A 57 12.67 -3.00 -5.15
N LEU A 58 13.00 -2.25 -4.09
CA LEU A 58 14.36 -2.02 -3.65
C LEU A 58 14.63 -2.62 -2.27
N GLN A 59 15.86 -3.09 -2.07
CA GLN A 59 16.29 -3.57 -0.76
C GLN A 59 16.75 -2.39 0.08
N ILE A 60 15.92 -2.01 1.06
CA ILE A 60 16.25 -0.99 2.05
C ILE A 60 16.84 -1.63 3.31
N GLU A 61 17.63 -0.86 4.04
CA GLU A 61 18.05 -1.18 5.40
C GLU A 61 17.16 -0.47 6.42
N ARG A 62 17.23 -0.88 7.69
CA ARG A 62 16.46 -0.28 8.79
C ARG A 62 16.60 1.25 8.89
N HIS A 63 17.75 1.81 8.50
CA HIS A 63 18.00 3.25 8.50
C HIS A 63 17.34 4.00 7.33
N ASP A 64 17.05 3.32 6.23
CA ASP A 64 16.37 3.87 5.05
C ASP A 64 14.84 3.68 5.12
N ALA A 65 14.36 2.86 6.06
CA ALA A 65 12.94 2.69 6.27
C ALA A 65 12.32 3.99 6.80
N PRO A 66 11.31 4.57 6.10
CA PRO A 66 10.62 5.76 6.59
C PRO A 66 9.95 5.49 7.94
N GLU A 67 9.51 4.24 8.15
CA GLU A 67 8.90 3.78 9.39
C GLU A 67 9.64 2.52 9.88
N ALA A 68 10.63 2.74 10.74
CA ALA A 68 11.46 1.67 11.30
C ALA A 68 10.62 0.61 12.03
N GLU A 69 9.51 1.00 12.67
CA GLU A 69 8.60 0.09 13.38
C GLU A 69 7.98 -0.94 12.42
N HIS A 70 7.51 -0.50 11.25
CA HIS A 70 6.95 -1.41 10.24
C HIS A 70 8.02 -2.29 9.58
N PHE A 71 9.24 -1.77 9.44
CA PHE A 71 10.37 -2.60 9.00
C PHE A 71 10.70 -3.69 10.02
N ASP A 72 10.76 -3.35 11.31
CA ASP A 72 10.98 -4.31 12.39
C ASP A 72 9.85 -5.38 12.43
N GLN A 73 8.59 -4.99 12.20
CA GLN A 73 7.48 -5.95 12.06
C GLN A 73 7.65 -6.86 10.85
N ALA A 74 8.08 -6.36 9.69
CA ALA A 74 8.30 -7.19 8.50
C ALA A 74 9.41 -8.23 8.69
N LEU A 75 10.36 -7.98 9.60
CA LEU A 75 11.35 -8.98 9.99
C LEU A 75 10.76 -10.11 10.85
N VAL A 76 9.65 -9.85 11.56
CA VAL A 76 8.95 -10.79 12.44
C VAL A 76 7.86 -11.55 11.67
N ASP A 77 6.99 -10.83 10.97
CA ASP A 77 5.80 -11.32 10.27
C ASP A 77 6.07 -11.74 8.81
N ASP A 78 7.31 -11.61 8.33
CA ASP A 78 7.78 -11.88 6.95
C ASP A 78 7.23 -10.95 5.85
N GLU A 79 6.00 -10.46 6.01
CA GLU A 79 5.33 -9.50 5.14
C GLU A 79 4.55 -8.46 5.96
N VAL A 80 4.70 -7.18 5.61
CA VAL A 80 3.91 -6.07 6.18
C VAL A 80 3.42 -5.17 5.05
N TYR A 81 2.15 -4.83 5.11
CA TYR A 81 1.46 -3.96 4.15
C TYR A 81 0.87 -2.78 4.91
N VAL A 82 1.38 -1.58 4.63
CA VAL A 82 0.90 -0.34 5.25
C VAL A 82 0.01 0.37 4.24
N PHE A 83 -1.28 0.52 4.57
CA PHE A 83 -2.26 1.17 3.71
C PHE A 83 -2.37 2.65 4.06
N HIS A 84 -1.75 3.52 3.26
CA HIS A 84 -1.91 4.96 3.37
C HIS A 84 -3.07 5.41 2.48
N GLN A 85 -4.28 5.23 3.00
CA GLN A 85 -5.52 5.65 2.34
C GLN A 85 -5.68 7.16 2.42
N TRP A 86 -6.12 7.79 1.34
CA TRP A 86 -6.59 9.17 1.36
C TRP A 86 -8.10 9.22 1.14
N PRO A 87 -8.81 10.15 1.81
CA PRO A 87 -10.22 10.32 1.58
C PRO A 87 -10.46 10.63 0.10
N VAL A 88 -11.62 10.21 -0.43
CA VAL A 88 -12.05 10.72 -1.73
C VAL A 88 -12.14 12.23 -1.58
N ASP A 89 -11.35 12.96 -2.37
CA ASP A 89 -11.35 14.42 -2.29
C ASP A 89 -12.77 14.87 -2.62
N ASP A 90 -13.52 15.26 -1.59
CA ASP A 90 -14.75 16.02 -1.73
C ASP A 90 -14.31 17.43 -2.15
N ALA A 91 -13.74 17.54 -3.37
CA ALA A 91 -13.36 18.79 -4.03
C ALA A 91 -14.61 19.58 -4.45
N GLY A 92 -15.61 19.63 -3.56
CA GLY A 92 -16.93 20.20 -3.75
C GLY A 92 -17.31 21.23 -2.68
N ASP A 93 -16.54 21.43 -1.61
CA ASP A 93 -16.86 22.48 -0.62
C ASP A 93 -15.62 23.12 0.03
N GLU A 94 -14.81 23.80 -0.78
CA GLU A 94 -14.14 25.02 -0.32
C GLU A 94 -14.64 26.20 -1.17
N THR A 95 -15.92 26.56 -0.96
CA THR A 95 -16.32 27.96 -1.17
C THR A 95 -15.65 28.77 -0.06
N ARG A 96 -14.38 29.10 -0.27
CA ARG A 96 -13.58 29.90 0.67
C ARG A 96 -14.23 31.28 0.81
N HIS A 97 -14.69 31.51 2.04
CA HIS A 97 -15.44 32.65 2.55
C HIS A 97 -14.66 33.98 2.51
#